data_AF-A0A9P7IZV0-F1
#
_entry.id   AF-A0A9P7IZV0-F1
#
_cell.length_a   1.000
_cell.length_b   1.000
_cell.length_c   1.000
_cell.angle_alpha   90.00
_cell.angle_beta   90.00
_cell.angle_gamma   90.00
#
_symmetry.space_group_name_H-M   'P 1'
#
loop_
_entity.id
_entity.type
_entity.pdbx_description
1 polymer ?
#
loop_
_entity_poly.entity_id
_entity_poly.type
_entity_poly.pdbx_seq_one_letter_code
_entity_poly.pdbx_strand_id
1 'polypeptide(L)'
;MLPSNTFTRLTERGPFWPARVEAVVNSVRYGTQLTEDQRDKARTLIAEFADVFALSVREVKPVDFIKFHLQIPPGTTFTKKIQQRPLTKPQREYLFPVLEDMRDAGITRFIKLDEVKAVASTVLVQKAH
;
A
#
# COMPACT_ATOMS: atom_id res chain seq x y z
N MET A 1 -11.47 6.76 6.73
CA MET A 1 -10.73 6.67 5.45
C MET A 1 -10.47 8.11 5.03
N LEU A 2 -9.23 8.47 4.69
CA LEU A 2 -8.96 9.83 4.20
C LEU A 2 -9.70 10.06 2.88
N PRO A 3 -10.22 11.27 2.62
CA PRO A 3 -10.92 11.54 1.38
C PRO A 3 -9.95 11.40 0.20
N SER A 4 -10.44 10.79 -0.90
CA SER A 4 -9.64 10.47 -2.09
C SER A 4 -8.95 11.69 -2.70
N ASN A 5 -9.51 12.88 -2.48
CA ASN A 5 -8.95 14.15 -2.94
C ASN A 5 -7.60 14.53 -2.30
N THR A 6 -7.17 13.84 -1.23
CA THR A 6 -5.85 14.02 -0.57
C THR A 6 -4.73 13.18 -1.14
N PHE A 7 -5.01 12.19 -1.99
CA PHE A 7 -4.00 11.33 -2.59
C PHE A 7 -3.35 11.98 -3.82
N THR A 8 -2.70 13.13 -3.61
CA THR A 8 -2.22 13.98 -4.70
C THR A 8 -0.76 13.77 -5.10
N ARG A 9 -0.01 12.91 -4.40
CA ARG A 9 1.45 12.75 -4.60
C ARG A 9 1.87 12.52 -6.05
N LEU A 10 1.08 11.74 -6.79
CA LEU A 10 1.35 11.37 -8.19
C LEU A 10 0.46 12.12 -9.19
N THR A 11 -0.27 13.14 -8.74
CA THR A 11 -1.16 13.97 -9.56
C THR A 11 -0.52 15.32 -9.85
N GLU A 12 -1.14 16.12 -10.71
CA GLU A 12 -0.70 17.50 -11.00
C GLU A 12 -0.62 18.41 -9.77
N ARG A 13 -1.50 18.18 -8.76
CA ARG A 13 -1.45 18.94 -7.49
C ARG A 13 -0.18 18.65 -6.68
N GLY A 14 0.45 17.51 -6.93
CA GLY A 14 1.73 17.14 -6.34
C GLY A 14 1.69 16.78 -4.85
N PRO A 15 2.87 16.45 -4.28
CA PRO A 15 3.00 15.99 -2.90
C PRO A 15 2.77 17.07 -1.83
N PHE A 16 2.98 18.33 -2.17
CA PHE A 16 2.93 19.47 -1.25
C PHE A 16 1.59 20.23 -1.28
N TRP A 17 0.54 19.63 -1.85
CA TRP A 17 -0.79 20.22 -1.78
C TRP A 17 -1.23 20.37 -0.32
N PRO A 18 -1.66 21.56 0.16
CA PRO A 18 -1.82 21.84 1.60
C PRO A 18 -2.65 20.82 2.37
N ALA A 19 -3.82 20.43 1.84
CA ALA A 19 -4.68 19.45 2.49
C ALA A 19 -4.10 18.03 2.53
N ARG A 20 -3.20 17.68 1.60
CA ARG A 20 -2.42 16.43 1.68
C ARG A 20 -1.36 16.53 2.77
N VAL A 21 -0.61 17.63 2.84
CA VAL A 21 0.44 17.84 3.85
C VAL A 21 -0.17 17.75 5.25
N GLU A 22 -1.30 18.42 5.46
CA GLU A 22 -2.06 18.35 6.70
C GLU A 22 -2.48 16.90 7.01
N ALA A 23 -2.99 16.15 6.03
CA ALA A 23 -3.34 14.75 6.21
C ALA A 23 -2.13 13.87 6.58
N VAL A 24 -0.96 14.11 6.00
CA VAL A 24 0.29 13.41 6.36
C VAL A 24 0.67 13.71 7.81
N VAL A 25 0.74 14.99 8.19
CA VAL A 25 1.09 15.43 9.55
C VAL A 25 0.13 14.84 10.59
N ASN A 26 -1.17 14.85 10.30
CA ASN A 26 -2.21 14.31 11.19
C ASN A 26 -2.21 12.77 11.27
N SER A 27 -1.60 12.08 10.31
CA SER A 27 -1.49 10.62 10.33
C SER A 27 -0.34 10.11 11.20
N VAL A 28 0.61 10.98 11.56
CA VAL A 28 1.76 10.60 12.39
C VAL A 28 1.37 10.57 13.86
N ARG A 29 1.76 9.49 14.54
CA ARG A 29 1.64 9.37 16.00
C ARG A 29 2.91 9.90 16.66
N TYR A 30 2.75 11.00 17.40
CA TYR A 30 3.83 11.62 18.16
C TYR A 30 3.88 11.06 19.58
N GLY A 31 5.08 10.72 20.06
CA GLY A 31 5.28 10.22 21.41
C GLY A 31 4.84 11.22 22.49
N THR A 32 4.44 10.72 23.66
CA THR A 32 4.04 11.53 24.82
C THR A 32 5.23 12.21 25.51
N GLN A 33 6.45 11.78 25.21
CA GLN A 33 7.69 12.34 25.78
C GLN A 33 8.14 13.65 25.10
N LEU A 34 7.53 14.03 23.98
CA LEU A 34 7.87 15.26 23.28
C LEU A 34 7.21 16.45 23.96
N THR A 35 7.99 17.49 24.25
CA THR A 35 7.47 18.82 24.59
C THR A 35 6.73 19.41 23.41
N GLU A 36 5.94 20.47 23.62
CA GLU A 36 5.21 21.11 22.51
C GLU A 36 6.17 21.69 21.46
N ASP A 37 7.25 22.35 21.89
CA ASP A 37 8.29 22.86 20.97
C ASP A 37 8.91 21.74 20.12
N GLN A 38 9.14 20.56 20.70
CA GLN A 38 9.68 19.42 19.97
C GLN A 38 8.64 18.81 19.02
N ARG A 39 7.38 18.78 19.44
CA ARG A 39 6.25 18.32 18.62
C ARG A 39 6.06 19.24 17.41
N ASP A 40 6.19 20.55 17.57
CA ASP A 40 6.09 21.52 16.49
C ASP A 40 7.26 21.43 15.51
N LYS A 41 8.48 21.22 16.01
CA LYS A 41 9.63 20.90 15.16
C LYS A 41 9.40 19.63 14.35
N ALA A 42 8.85 18.58 14.99
CA ALA A 42 8.54 17.33 14.30
C ALA A 42 7.43 17.51 13.24
N ARG A 43 6.35 18.24 13.55
CA ARG A 43 5.30 18.59 12.57
C ARG A 43 5.86 19.33 11.38
N THR A 44 6.72 20.32 11.64
CA THR A 44 7.39 21.12 10.59
C THR A 44 8.26 20.24 9.69
N LEU A 45 9.07 19.36 10.29
CA LEU A 45 9.93 18.43 9.55
C LEU A 45 9.11 17.46 8.69
N ILE A 46 8.02 16.92 9.24
CA ILE A 46 7.13 16.01 8.47
C ILE A 46 6.46 16.75 7.31
N ALA A 47 6.06 18.02 7.51
CA ALA A 47 5.48 18.83 6.46
C ALA A 47 6.49 19.16 5.35
N GLU A 48 7.74 19.48 5.74
CA GLU A 48 8.86 19.73 4.82
C GLU A 48 9.15 18.51 3.92
N PHE A 49 9.11 17.31 4.49
CA PHE A 49 9.37 16.05 3.77
C PHE A 49 8.09 15.27 3.44
N ALA A 50 6.97 15.97 3.23
CA ALA A 50 5.66 15.33 2.98
C ALA A 50 5.63 14.45 1.72
N ASP A 51 6.54 14.67 0.77
CA ASP A 51 6.69 13.91 -0.47
C ASP A 51 7.28 12.50 -0.27
N VAL A 52 7.97 12.27 0.84
CA VAL A 52 8.50 10.95 1.22
C VAL A 52 7.38 10.00 1.64
N PHE A 53 6.35 10.54 2.30
CA PHE A 53 5.23 9.77 2.82
C PHE A 53 4.22 9.44 1.71
N ALA A 54 3.56 8.29 1.86
CA ALA A 54 2.40 7.90 1.07
C ALA A 54 1.21 7.66 2.01
N LEU A 55 0.08 8.31 1.72
CA LEU A 55 -1.17 8.13 2.48
C LEU A 55 -1.98 6.93 2.00
N SER A 56 -1.68 6.42 0.80
CA SER A 56 -2.32 5.27 0.17
C SER A 56 -1.34 4.52 -0.73
N VAL A 57 -1.60 3.24 -0.98
CA VAL A 57 -0.86 2.42 -1.95
C VAL A 57 -0.88 3.03 -3.36
N ARG A 58 -1.92 3.81 -3.68
CA ARG A 58 -2.05 4.53 -4.96
C ARG A 58 -1.02 5.65 -5.15
N GLU A 59 -0.38 6.08 -4.08
CA GLU A 59 0.68 7.09 -4.11
C GLU A 59 2.09 6.49 -4.21
N VAL A 60 2.20 5.16 -4.27
CA VAL A 60 3.50 4.47 -4.37
C VAL A 60 3.98 4.48 -5.83
N LYS A 61 5.17 5.04 -6.07
CA LYS A 61 5.80 5.00 -7.39
C LYS A 61 6.39 3.61 -7.64
N PRO A 62 6.07 2.94 -8.76
CA PRO A 62 6.77 1.72 -9.13
C PRO A 62 8.25 2.03 -9.42
N VAL A 63 9.13 1.11 -9.05
CA VAL A 63 10.54 1.15 -9.46
C VAL A 63 10.63 0.61 -10.88
N ASP A 64 11.00 1.44 -11.84
CA ASP A 64 11.05 1.11 -13.28
C ASP A 64 12.46 0.78 -13.78
N PHE A 65 13.50 1.13 -13.00
CA PHE A 65 14.90 0.93 -13.36
C PHE A 65 15.51 -0.39 -12.88
N ILE A 66 14.82 -1.16 -12.03
CA ILE A 66 15.26 -2.49 -11.56
C ILE A 66 14.14 -3.51 -11.75
N LYS A 67 14.50 -4.68 -12.28
CA LYS A 67 13.59 -5.83 -12.36
C LYS A 67 13.93 -6.84 -11.27
N PHE A 68 12.92 -7.23 -10.50
CA PHE A 68 13.04 -8.31 -9.55
C PHE A 68 13.00 -9.66 -10.28
N HIS A 69 14.10 -10.40 -10.23
CA HIS A 69 14.21 -11.74 -10.83
C HIS A 69 14.12 -12.81 -9.74
N LEU A 70 13.10 -13.65 -9.81
CA LEU A 70 13.02 -14.85 -8.98
C LEU A 70 14.04 -15.88 -9.46
N GLN A 71 14.99 -16.24 -8.60
CA GLN A 71 15.93 -17.33 -8.85
C GLN A 71 15.23 -18.66 -8.58
N ILE A 72 14.61 -19.22 -9.61
CA ILE A 72 13.92 -20.51 -9.54
C ILE A 72 14.90 -21.61 -9.98
N PRO A 73 15.21 -22.62 -9.14
CA PRO A 73 16.08 -23.71 -9.53
C PRO A 73 15.55 -24.46 -10.77
N PRO A 74 16.43 -24.92 -11.68
CA PRO A 74 16.01 -25.73 -12.82
C PRO A 74 15.22 -26.96 -12.38
N GLY A 75 14.16 -27.31 -13.12
CA GLY A 75 13.29 -28.45 -12.82
C GLY A 75 12.28 -28.24 -11.69
N THR A 76 12.26 -27.05 -11.06
CA THR A 76 11.23 -26.72 -10.05
C THR A 76 9.83 -26.77 -10.67
N THR A 77 8.93 -27.50 -10.03
CA THR A 77 7.50 -27.52 -10.39
C THR A 77 6.70 -26.78 -9.32
N PHE A 78 5.73 -25.99 -9.76
CA PHE A 78 4.80 -25.29 -8.87
C PHE A 78 3.39 -25.85 -9.03
N THR A 79 2.63 -25.82 -7.94
CA THR A 79 1.20 -26.10 -8.05
C THR A 79 0.50 -24.97 -8.80
N LYS A 80 -0.36 -25.35 -9.74
CA LYS A 80 -1.36 -24.47 -10.37
C LYS A 80 -2.76 -24.69 -9.81
N LYS A 81 -2.91 -25.63 -8.87
CA LYS A 81 -4.21 -25.94 -8.25
C LYS A 81 -4.57 -24.84 -7.26
N ILE A 82 -5.75 -24.26 -7.43
CA ILE A 82 -6.29 -23.25 -6.53
C ILE A 82 -6.74 -23.96 -5.24
N GLN A 83 -6.04 -23.73 -4.14
CA GLN A 83 -6.36 -24.25 -2.81
C GLN A 83 -6.80 -23.13 -1.85
N GLN A 84 -7.46 -22.09 -2.38
CA GLN A 84 -7.94 -20.99 -1.57
C GLN A 84 -9.08 -21.46 -0.66
N ARG A 85 -8.93 -21.29 0.65
CA ARG A 85 -10.03 -21.54 1.59
C ARG A 85 -11.14 -20.52 1.35
N PRO A 86 -12.42 -20.93 1.41
CA PRO A 86 -13.53 -20.00 1.32
C PRO A 86 -13.40 -18.88 2.36
N LEU A 87 -13.55 -17.64 1.91
CA LEU A 87 -13.54 -16.46 2.78
C LEU A 87 -14.93 -16.25 3.38
N THR A 88 -14.99 -15.91 4.67
CA THR A 88 -16.22 -15.46 5.32
C THR A 88 -16.70 -14.13 4.74
N LYS A 89 -17.96 -13.75 4.98
CA LYS A 89 -18.50 -12.47 4.49
C LYS A 89 -17.66 -11.26 4.95
N PRO A 90 -17.31 -11.10 6.25
CA PRO A 90 -16.46 -9.99 6.69
C PRO A 90 -15.07 -10.00 6.03
N GLN A 91 -14.49 -11.18 5.80
CA GLN A 91 -13.20 -11.30 5.13
C GLN A 91 -13.24 -10.83 3.67
N ARG A 92 -14.33 -11.12 2.94
CA ARG A 92 -14.52 -10.64 1.56
C ARG A 92 -14.72 -9.14 1.51
N GLU A 93 -15.58 -8.61 2.39
CA GLU A 93 -15.86 -7.18 2.50
C GLU A 93 -14.60 -6.37 2.83
N TYR A 94 -13.65 -6.97 3.55
CA TYR A 94 -12.34 -6.36 3.78
C TYR A 94 -11.37 -6.55 2.60
N LEU A 95 -11.18 -7.77 2.11
CA LEU A 95 -10.11 -8.09 1.15
C LEU A 95 -10.39 -7.51 -0.24
N PHE A 96 -11.63 -7.59 -0.73
CA PHE A 96 -11.92 -7.20 -2.11
C PHE A 96 -11.65 -5.72 -2.37
N PRO A 97 -12.08 -4.76 -1.54
CA PRO A 97 -11.71 -3.36 -1.73
C PRO A 97 -10.19 -3.13 -1.76
N VAL A 98 -9.41 -3.85 -0.94
CA VAL A 98 -7.95 -3.75 -0.94
C VAL A 98 -7.35 -4.26 -2.25
N LEU A 99 -7.88 -5.36 -2.80
CA LEU A 99 -7.42 -5.89 -4.09
C LEU A 99 -7.77 -4.95 -5.25
N GLU A 100 -8.95 -4.32 -5.19
CA GLU A 100 -9.37 -3.29 -6.15
C GLU A 100 -8.44 -2.08 -6.06
N ASP A 101 -8.15 -1.56 -4.86
CA ASP A 101 -7.21 -0.46 -4.64
C ASP A 101 -5.80 -0.77 -5.16
N MET A 102 -5.31 -2.01 -4.95
CA MET A 102 -4.03 -2.46 -5.50
C MET A 102 -4.04 -2.54 -7.02
N ARG A 103 -5.15 -2.96 -7.61
CA ARG A 103 -5.29 -3.02 -9.07
C ARG A 103 -5.35 -1.63 -9.68
N ASP A 104 -6.13 -0.73 -9.08
CA ASP A 104 -6.22 0.67 -9.50
C ASP A 104 -4.90 1.42 -9.34
N ALA A 105 -4.05 0.99 -8.39
CA ALA A 105 -2.67 1.45 -8.23
C ALA A 105 -1.68 0.80 -9.21
N GLY A 106 -2.10 -0.15 -10.05
CA GLY A 106 -1.23 -0.88 -10.99
C GLY A 106 -0.31 -1.92 -10.33
N ILE A 107 -0.55 -2.27 -9.06
CA ILE A 107 0.25 -3.25 -8.30
C ILE A 107 -0.14 -4.68 -8.69
N THR A 108 -1.43 -4.93 -8.88
CA THR A 108 -1.98 -6.24 -9.27
C THR A 108 -2.76 -6.11 -10.58
N ARG A 109 -2.99 -7.25 -11.25
CA ARG A 109 -3.83 -7.34 -12.45
C ARG A 109 -4.42 -8.73 -12.55
N PHE A 110 -5.51 -8.86 -13.30
CA PHE A 110 -6.01 -10.17 -13.71
C PHE A 110 -4.99 -10.86 -14.63
N ILE A 111 -4.90 -12.18 -14.49
CA ILE A 111 -4.05 -13.04 -15.33
C ILE A 111 -4.94 -14.14 -15.91
N LYS A 112 -4.71 -14.49 -17.17
CA LYS A 112 -5.40 -15.62 -17.80
C LYS A 112 -4.91 -16.93 -17.18
N LEU A 113 -5.79 -17.93 -17.11
CA LEU A 113 -5.50 -19.19 -16.43
C LEU A 113 -4.30 -19.95 -17.04
N ASP A 114 -4.15 -19.88 -18.36
CA ASP A 114 -3.07 -20.49 -19.13
C ASP A 114 -1.69 -19.82 -18.89
N GLU A 115 -1.70 -18.53 -18.56
CA GLU A 115 -0.48 -17.78 -18.20
C GLU A 115 -0.01 -18.06 -16.76
N VAL A 116 -0.83 -18.67 -15.90
CA VAL A 116 -0.49 -18.96 -14.51
C VAL A 116 0.67 -19.97 -14.44
N LYS A 117 1.74 -19.57 -13.74
CA LYS A 117 2.92 -20.41 -13.49
C LYS A 117 2.91 -21.04 -12.10
N ALA A 118 2.35 -20.35 -11.10
CA ALA A 118 2.26 -20.80 -9.72
C ALA A 118 1.03 -20.16 -9.05
N VAL A 119 0.46 -20.85 -8.06
CA VAL A 119 -0.63 -20.32 -7.21
C VAL A 119 -0.26 -20.56 -5.75
N ALA A 120 -0.48 -19.55 -4.91
CA ALA A 120 -0.41 -19.64 -3.46
C ALA A 120 -1.74 -19.18 -2.86
N SER A 121 -2.13 -19.75 -1.71
CA SER A 121 -3.31 -19.30 -0.99
C SER A 121 -3.04 -18.00 -0.23
N THR A 122 -4.03 -17.13 -0.18
CA THR A 122 -4.02 -15.92 0.65
C THR A 122 -4.66 -16.24 2.00
N VAL A 123 -3.95 -15.87 3.07
CA VAL A 123 -4.44 -15.99 4.44
C VAL A 123 -4.61 -14.59 5.01
N LEU A 124 -5.80 -14.27 5.51
CA LEU A 124 -6.06 -13.04 6.25
C LEU A 124 -5.71 -13.25 7.71
N VAL A 125 -4.76 -12.46 8.21
CA VAL A 125 -4.32 -12.48 9.60
C VAL A 125 -4.86 -11.25 10.31
N GLN A 126 -5.44 -11.44 11.49
CA GLN A 126 -5.86 -10.34 12.34
C GLN A 126 -4.62 -9.62 12.90
N LYS A 127 -4.55 -8.30 12.74
CA LYS A 127 -3.50 -7.52 13.41
C LYS A 127 -3.71 -7.61 14.92
N ALA A 128 -2.68 -8.01 15.66
CA ALA A 128 -2.65 -7.85 17.11
C ALA A 128 -2.72 -6.35 17.41
N HIS A 129 -3.67 -5.95 18.24
CA HIS A 129 -3.91 -4.55 18.62
C HIS A 129 -2.80 -4.01 19.52
#